data_AF-A0A8H5S641-F1
#
_entry.id   AF-A0A8H5S641-F1
#
_cell.length_a   1.000
_cell.length_b   1.000
_cell.length_c   1.000
_cell.angle_alpha   90.00
_cell.angle_beta   90.00
_cell.angle_gamma   90.00
#
_symmetry.space_group_name_H-M   'P 1'
#
loop_
_entity.id
_entity.type
_entity.pdbx_description
1 polymer ?
#
loop_
_entity_poly.entity_id
_entity_poly.type
_entity_poly.pdbx_seq_one_letter_code
_entity_poly.pdbx_strand_id
1 'polypeptide(L)'
;MSEYPHILLRAEEKPLEHRSFSPRSYQDTQYEAAGARLVDTGVWPNAEPGTIVLGLKEIPEEDFPLKNDHITFAHCYKNQGGWEKVLGRWSRGGSTLYDLEFLHDAEGRRVSA
;
A
#
# COMPACT_ATOMS: atom_id res chain seq x y z
N MET A 1 14.69 19.33 -5.56
CA MET A 1 13.88 18.22 -5.02
C MET A 1 12.64 18.10 -5.90
N SER A 2 12.15 16.89 -6.15
CA SER A 2 10.89 16.68 -6.90
C SER A 2 9.76 17.47 -6.23
N GLU A 3 8.90 18.14 -7.02
CA GLU A 3 7.69 18.79 -6.49
C GLU A 3 6.63 17.76 -6.05
N TYR A 4 6.77 16.51 -6.50
CA TYR A 4 5.87 15.42 -6.18
C TYR A 4 6.44 14.51 -5.10
N PRO A 5 5.59 13.94 -4.22
CA PRO A 5 6.00 12.97 -3.23
C PRO A 5 6.60 11.73 -3.88
N HIS A 6 7.52 11.08 -3.17
CA HIS A 6 8.05 9.78 -3.59
C HIS A 6 6.97 8.72 -3.44
N ILE A 7 6.86 7.82 -4.42
CA ILE A 7 5.98 6.65 -4.32
C ILE A 7 6.85 5.42 -4.08
N LEU A 8 6.53 4.66 -3.03
CA LEU A 8 7.11 3.37 -2.75
C LEU A 8 6.10 2.27 -3.07
N LEU A 9 6.44 1.40 -4.02
CA LEU A 9 5.66 0.21 -4.34
C LEU A 9 5.91 -0.87 -3.30
N ARG A 10 4.87 -1.23 -2.54
CA ARG A 10 4.94 -2.31 -1.56
C ARG A 10 4.77 -3.65 -2.26
N ALA A 11 5.75 -4.54 -2.09
CA ALA A 11 5.58 -5.94 -2.46
C ALA A 11 4.69 -6.66 -1.45
N GLU A 12 3.69 -7.39 -1.94
CA GLU A 12 2.78 -8.18 -1.11
C GLU A 12 3.44 -9.51 -0.72
N GLU A 13 3.54 -9.77 0.57
CA GLU A 13 3.96 -11.06 1.12
C GLU A 13 2.71 -11.78 1.62
N LYS A 14 2.20 -12.75 0.86
CA LYS A 14 1.23 -13.73 1.41
C LYS A 14 2.00 -14.96 1.88
N PRO A 15 1.64 -15.55 3.05
CA PRO A 15 2.20 -16.82 3.50
C PRO A 15 2.09 -17.86 2.38
N LEU A 16 3.19 -18.57 2.13
CA LEU A 16 3.41 -19.49 1.02
C LEU A 16 2.61 -20.80 1.13
N GLU A 17 1.31 -20.74 1.41
CA GLU A 17 0.47 -21.92 1.27
C GLU A 17 0.12 -22.10 -0.21
N HIS A 18 0.99 -22.85 -0.89
CA HIS A 18 0.81 -23.40 -2.24
C HIS A 18 0.81 -22.38 -3.41
N ARG A 19 1.97 -21.79 -3.71
CA ARG A 19 2.18 -21.09 -5.00
C ARG A 19 3.39 -21.65 -5.75
N SER A 20 3.15 -22.14 -6.95
CA SER A 20 4.19 -22.56 -7.92
C SER A 20 4.83 -21.38 -8.67
N PHE A 21 4.47 -20.13 -8.32
CA PHE A 21 4.86 -18.91 -9.03
C PHE A 21 5.06 -17.75 -8.04
N SER A 22 5.96 -16.83 -8.41
CA SER A 22 6.21 -15.56 -7.71
C SER A 22 4.89 -14.81 -7.44
N PRO A 23 4.71 -14.13 -6.31
CA PRO A 23 3.54 -13.28 -6.12
C PRO A 23 3.47 -12.08 -7.07
N ARG A 24 4.55 -11.79 -7.81
CA ARG A 24 4.67 -10.65 -8.73
C ARG A 24 4.79 -11.10 -10.18
N SER A 25 4.00 -10.50 -11.06
CA SER A 25 4.03 -10.74 -12.51
C SER A 25 5.16 -10.01 -13.25
N TYR A 26 5.70 -8.95 -12.66
CA TYR A 26 6.78 -8.15 -13.22
C TYR A 26 8.10 -8.43 -12.51
N GLN A 27 9.18 -8.53 -13.29
CA GLN A 27 10.54 -8.67 -12.79
C GLN A 27 11.11 -7.32 -12.35
N ASP A 28 12.09 -7.34 -11.46
CA ASP A 28 12.76 -6.13 -10.95
C ASP A 28 13.38 -5.30 -12.08
N THR A 29 13.96 -5.96 -13.08
CA THR A 29 14.53 -5.33 -14.29
C THR A 29 13.51 -4.50 -15.06
N GLN A 30 12.22 -4.85 -15.03
CA GLN A 30 11.17 -4.07 -15.69
C GLN A 30 10.86 -2.78 -14.92
N TYR A 31 10.96 -2.81 -13.59
CA TYR A 31 10.82 -1.62 -12.75
C TYR A 31 12.03 -0.68 -12.94
N GLU A 32 13.25 -1.22 -12.95
CA GLU A 32 14.47 -0.45 -13.21
C GLU A 32 14.44 0.19 -14.60
N ALA A 33 14.03 -0.57 -15.63
CA ALA A 33 13.88 -0.05 -16.99
C ALA A 33 12.84 1.08 -17.09
N ALA A 34 11.85 1.11 -16.19
CA ALA A 34 10.88 2.20 -16.06
C ALA A 34 11.39 3.39 -15.20
N GLY A 35 12.62 3.32 -14.69
CA GLY A 35 13.25 4.36 -13.87
C GLY A 35 13.02 4.23 -12.36
N ALA A 36 12.46 3.12 -11.89
CA ALA A 36 12.32 2.88 -10.45
C ALA A 36 13.67 2.56 -9.80
N ARG A 37 13.86 3.05 -8.58
CA ARG A 37 14.94 2.61 -7.71
C ARG A 37 14.47 1.38 -6.93
N LEU A 38 15.19 0.26 -7.07
CA LEU A 38 14.93 -0.92 -6.26
C LEU A 38 15.33 -0.69 -4.80
N VAL A 39 14.54 -1.24 -3.90
CA VAL A 39 14.78 -1.29 -2.45
C VAL A 39 14.44 -2.68 -1.94
N ASP A 40 14.97 -3.05 -0.78
CA ASP A 40 14.68 -4.34 -0.17
C ASP A 40 13.17 -4.49 0.14
N THR A 41 12.66 -5.71 0.02
CA THR A 41 11.27 -6.00 0.40
C THR A 41 11.06 -5.74 1.90
N GLY A 42 9.86 -5.25 2.26
CA GLY A 42 9.48 -5.07 3.66
C GLY A 42 10.00 -3.78 4.33
N VAL A 43 10.76 -2.93 3.63
CA VAL A 43 11.27 -1.66 4.19
C VAL A 43 10.21 -0.57 4.33
N TRP A 44 9.04 -0.76 3.72
CA TRP A 44 7.97 0.24 3.64
C TRP A 44 7.48 0.81 4.99
N PRO A 45 7.46 0.10 6.14
CA PRO A 45 7.09 0.69 7.42
C PRO A 45 8.05 1.79 7.87
N ASN A 46 9.28 1.78 7.35
CA ASN A 46 10.36 2.72 7.66
C ASN A 46 10.68 3.65 6.47
N ALA A 47 9.79 3.76 5.48
CA ALA A 47 9.98 4.68 4.37
C ALA A 47 10.11 6.14 4.87
N GLU A 48 10.88 6.94 4.14
CA GLU A 48 11.11 8.35 4.49
C GLU A 48 9.79 9.12 4.64
N PRO A 49 9.68 10.06 5.61
CA PRO A 49 8.47 10.84 5.81
C PRO A 49 8.01 11.55 4.53
N GLY A 50 6.70 11.47 4.25
CA GLY A 50 6.10 12.05 3.05
C GLY A 50 6.18 11.15 1.80
N THR A 51 6.72 9.93 1.94
CA THR A 51 6.60 8.90 0.92
C THR A 51 5.18 8.34 0.91
N ILE A 52 4.55 8.24 -0.25
CA ILE A 52 3.29 7.52 -0.43
C ILE A 52 3.59 6.03 -0.62
N VAL A 53 3.02 5.18 0.22
CA VAL A 53 3.15 3.72 0.09
C VAL A 53 1.98 3.18 -0.73
N LEU A 54 2.25 2.62 -1.90
CA LEU A 54 1.26 2.05 -2.81
C LEU A 54 1.33 0.52 -2.76
N GLY A 55 0.22 -0.14 -2.42
CA GLY A 55 0.10 -1.60 -2.41
C GLY A 55 -1.29 -2.05 -2.86
N LEU A 56 -1.42 -3.26 -3.41
CA LEU A 56 -2.69 -3.72 -3.97
C LEU A 56 -3.60 -4.41 -2.94
N LYS A 57 -3.04 -5.09 -1.94
CA LYS A 57 -3.80 -5.86 -0.96
C LYS A 57 -3.76 -5.25 0.41
N GLU A 58 -4.46 -5.86 1.36
CA GLU A 58 -4.44 -5.49 2.76
C GLU A 58 -3.01 -5.36 3.32
N ILE A 59 -2.83 -4.48 4.31
CA ILE A 59 -1.60 -4.41 5.10
C ILE A 59 -1.63 -5.53 6.14
N PRO A 60 -0.52 -6.26 6.41
CA PRO A 60 -0.46 -7.23 7.49
C PRO A 60 -1.04 -6.68 8.79
N GLU A 61 -1.88 -7.47 9.45
CA GLU A 61 -2.50 -7.11 10.71
C GLU A 61 -1.45 -7.10 11.83
N GLU A 62 -0.85 -5.94 12.02
CA GLU A 62 0.13 -5.65 13.06
C GLU A 62 -0.31 -4.43 13.88
N ASP A 63 0.26 -4.24 15.06
CA ASP A 63 -0.18 -3.17 15.96
C ASP A 63 0.64 -1.87 15.86
N PHE A 64 1.64 -1.81 14.98
CA PHE A 64 2.44 -0.61 14.82
C PHE A 64 1.67 0.53 14.11
N PRO A 65 1.89 1.81 14.49
CA PRO A 65 1.32 2.97 13.80
C PRO A 65 1.87 3.12 12.37
N LEU A 66 0.99 3.42 11.41
CA LEU A 66 1.37 3.69 10.02
C LEU A 66 1.72 5.17 9.87
N LYS A 67 3.00 5.49 9.64
CA LYS A 67 3.51 6.88 9.69
C LYS A 67 3.44 7.63 8.35
N ASN A 68 3.28 6.91 7.26
CA ASN A 68 3.21 7.45 5.91
C ASN A 68 1.80 7.23 5.32
N ASP A 69 1.44 8.02 4.32
CA ASP A 69 0.18 7.87 3.61
C ASP A 69 0.18 6.59 2.77
N HIS A 70 -0.97 5.93 2.68
CA HIS A 70 -1.11 4.68 1.93
C HIS A 70 -2.20 4.79 0.88
N ILE A 71 -1.93 4.24 -0.31
CA ILE A 71 -2.92 3.94 -1.34
C ILE A 71 -3.05 2.41 -1.41
N THR A 72 -4.18 1.85 -0.98
CA THR A 72 -4.37 0.40 -0.95
C THR A 72 -5.83 -0.02 -0.81
N PHE A 73 -6.14 -1.30 -1.00
CA PHE A 73 -7.43 -1.88 -0.61
C PHE A 73 -7.33 -2.32 0.87
N ALA A 74 -7.81 -1.49 1.80
CA ALA A 74 -7.68 -1.79 3.23
C ALA A 74 -8.83 -2.65 3.77
N HIS A 75 -9.95 -2.70 3.05
CA HIS A 75 -11.14 -3.46 3.43
C HIS A 75 -11.60 -3.17 4.87
N CYS A 76 -11.62 -1.89 5.26
CA CYS A 76 -11.97 -1.46 6.62
C CYS A 76 -13.15 -0.48 6.69
N TYR A 77 -13.87 -0.23 5.59
CA TYR A 77 -15.01 0.71 5.53
C TYR A 77 -16.40 0.04 5.43
N LYS A 78 -16.47 -1.29 5.56
CA LYS A 78 -17.74 -2.05 5.49
C LYS A 78 -17.92 -2.97 6.70
N ASN A 79 -17.46 -2.54 7.88
CA ASN A 79 -17.58 -3.26 9.15
C ASN A 79 -16.98 -4.68 9.14
N GLN A 80 -15.89 -4.89 8.42
CA GLN A 80 -15.15 -6.14 8.43
C GLN A 80 -14.59 -6.44 9.83
N GLY A 81 -14.39 -7.73 10.16
CA GLY A 81 -13.78 -8.09 11.45
C GLY A 81 -12.46 -7.36 11.68
N GLY A 82 -12.31 -6.70 12.84
CA GLY A 82 -11.08 -5.98 13.18
C GLY A 82 -10.88 -4.63 12.48
N TRP A 83 -11.86 -4.12 11.72
CA TRP A 83 -11.73 -2.88 10.94
C TRP A 83 -11.25 -1.67 11.76
N GLU A 84 -11.70 -1.52 13.01
CA GLU A 84 -11.29 -0.42 13.90
C GLU A 84 -9.80 -0.47 14.23
N LYS A 85 -9.25 -1.67 14.45
CA LYS A 85 -7.83 -1.85 14.75
C LYS A 85 -6.98 -1.51 13.54
N VAL A 86 -7.40 -1.97 12.36
CA VAL A 86 -6.76 -1.68 11.07
C VAL A 86 -6.77 -0.17 10.82
N LEU A 87 -7.95 0.45 10.78
CA LEU A 87 -8.10 1.88 10.51
C LEU A 87 -7.38 2.76 11.56
N GLY A 88 -7.39 2.33 12.82
CA GLY A 88 -6.72 3.04 13.91
C GLY A 88 -5.21 3.20 13.74
N ARG A 89 -4.55 2.37 12.92
CA ARG A 89 -3.08 2.47 12.70
C ARG A 89 -2.67 3.75 11.98
N TRP A 90 -3.44 4.20 11.00
CA TRP A 90 -3.20 5.48 10.31
C TRP A 90 -3.43 6.66 11.26
N SER A 91 -4.52 6.64 12.03
CA SER A 91 -4.80 7.66 13.04
C SER A 91 -3.68 7.78 14.07
N ARG A 92 -3.20 6.65 14.63
CA ARG A 92 -2.07 6.64 15.58
C ARG A 92 -0.75 7.11 14.97
N GLY A 93 -0.56 6.94 13.67
CA GLY A 93 0.66 7.35 12.97
C GLY A 93 0.60 8.75 12.36
N GLY A 94 -0.55 9.43 12.45
CA GLY A 94 -0.74 10.76 11.88
C GLY A 94 -0.72 10.78 10.36
N SER A 95 -1.15 9.70 9.71
CA SER A 95 -1.17 9.57 8.25
C SER A 95 -2.55 9.22 7.70
N THR A 96 -2.65 9.14 6.36
CA THR A 96 -3.89 9.02 5.63
C THR A 96 -3.97 7.70 4.86
N LEU A 97 -5.17 7.10 4.85
CA LEU A 97 -5.53 6.02 3.94
C LEU A 97 -6.33 6.60 2.76
N TYR A 98 -5.83 6.39 1.55
CA TYR A 98 -6.54 6.59 0.29
C TYR A 98 -6.99 5.22 -0.23
N ASP A 99 -8.19 4.78 0.16
CA ASP A 99 -8.64 3.42 -0.17
C ASP A 99 -9.04 3.29 -1.65
N LEU A 100 -8.37 2.37 -2.36
CA LEU A 100 -8.59 2.11 -3.80
C LEU A 100 -9.99 1.59 -4.11
N GLU A 101 -10.71 1.02 -3.13
CA GLU A 101 -12.10 0.58 -3.30
C GLU A 101 -13.05 1.78 -3.48
N PHE A 102 -12.67 2.96 -2.99
CA PHE A 102 -13.51 4.15 -2.92
C PHE A 102 -12.95 5.35 -3.71
N LEU A 103 -11.94 5.12 -4.55
CA LEU A 103 -11.43 6.14 -5.46
C LEU A 103 -12.39 6.32 -6.64
N HIS A 104 -13.00 7.51 -6.73
CA HIS A 104 -14.01 7.87 -7.74
C HIS A 104 -13.59 9.11 -8.53
N ASP A 105 -14.04 9.21 -9.78
CA ASP A 105 -13.99 10.44 -10.56
C ASP A 105 -15.04 11.47 -10.07
N ALA A 106 -15.06 12.65 -10.71
CA ALA A 106 -15.99 13.73 -10.36
C ALA A 106 -17.47 13.34 -10.58
N GLU A 107 -17.74 12.38 -11.45
CA GLU A 107 -19.07 11.84 -11.74
C GLU A 107 -19.47 10.68 -10.82
N GLY A 108 -18.60 10.31 -9.86
CA GLY A 108 -18.85 9.24 -8.90
C GLY A 108 -18.60 7.82 -9.44
N ARG A 109 -17.94 7.67 -10.59
CA ARG A 109 -17.56 6.36 -11.14
C ARG A 109 -16.23 5.92 -10.55
N ARG A 110 -16.14 4.65 -10.14
CA ARG A 110 -14.93 4.08 -9.56
C ARG A 110 -13.83 3.98 -10.63
N VAL A 111 -12.64 4.51 -10.34
CA VAL A 111 -11.53 4.62 -11.33
C VAL A 111 -10.54 3.46 -11.27
N SER A 112 -10.53 2.71 -10.17
CA SER A 112 -9.67 1.55 -9.94
C SER A 112 -10.52 0.31 -9.74
N ALA A 113 -10.53 -0.64 -10.66
CA ALA A 113 -11.30 -1.89 -10.56
C ALA A 113 -10.40 -3.11 -10.38
#